data_AF-A0A4P7GNE8-F1
#
_entry.id   AF-A0A4P7GNE8-F1
#
_cell.length_a   1.000
_cell.length_b   1.000
_cell.length_c   1.000
_cell.angle_alpha   90.00
_cell.angle_beta   90.00
_cell.angle_gamma   90.00
#
_symmetry.space_group_name_H-M   'P 1'
#
loop_
_entity.id
_entity.type
_entity.pdbx_description
1 polymer ?
#
loop_
_entity_poly.entity_id
_entity_poly.type
_entity_poly.pdbx_seq_one_letter_code
_entity_poly.pdbx_strand_id
1 'polypeptide(L)' 'MAQESQNDVRTQLLELLLDKVEQDQYPSSTMLDLIEELVSPDEVEEYAGVLMAKLEGETYPSNSLIRRVMALR' A
#
# COMPACT_ATOMS: atom_id res chain seq x y z
N MET A 1 10.00 18.98 -18.07
CA MET A 1 8.63 18.64 -18.51
C MET A 1 8.34 17.14 -18.45
N ALA A 2 9.26 16.22 -18.79
CA ALA A 2 8.98 14.77 -18.71
C ALA A 2 8.86 14.19 -17.28
N GLN A 3 9.51 14.81 -16.28
CA GLN A 3 9.53 14.33 -14.90
C GLN A 3 8.19 14.55 -14.16
N GLU A 4 7.47 15.65 -14.48
CA GLU A 4 6.21 16.01 -13.81
C GLU A 4 5.08 15.03 -14.19
N SER A 5 4.96 14.69 -15.49
CA SER A 5 3.92 13.77 -15.97
C SER A 5 4.12 12.32 -15.54
N GLN A 6 5.38 11.87 -15.40
CA GLN A 6 5.68 10.53 -14.88
C GLN A 6 5.40 10.42 -13.38
N ASN A 7 5.70 11.46 -12.62
CA ASN A 7 5.36 11.49 -11.20
C ASN A 7 3.84 11.45 -11.02
N ASP A 8 3.10 12.12 -11.90
CA ASP A 8 1.64 12.12 -11.90
C ASP A 8 1.04 10.71 -12.13
N VAL A 9 1.52 9.96 -13.14
CA VAL A 9 1.02 8.59 -13.40
C VAL A 9 1.39 7.61 -12.29
N ARG A 10 2.61 7.69 -11.75
CA ARG A 10 3.04 6.85 -10.62
C ARG A 10 2.18 7.10 -9.38
N THR A 11 1.95 8.38 -9.06
CA THR A 11 1.11 8.79 -7.91
C THR A 11 -0.32 8.32 -8.09
N GLN A 12 -0.93 8.55 -9.26
CA GLN A 12 -2.28 8.09 -9.56
C GLN A 12 -2.43 6.56 -9.49
N LEU A 13 -1.42 5.80 -9.93
CA LEU A 13 -1.42 4.34 -9.81
C LEU A 13 -1.31 3.90 -8.35
N LEU A 14 -0.44 4.54 -7.56
CA LEU A 14 -0.28 4.27 -6.14
C LEU A 14 -1.60 4.52 -5.40
N GLU A 15 -2.21 5.69 -5.57
CA GLU A 15 -3.51 6.05 -4.99
C GLU A 15 -4.59 5.02 -5.36
N LEU A 16 -4.69 4.66 -6.65
CA LEU A 16 -5.66 3.67 -7.11
C LEU A 16 -5.45 2.31 -6.43
N LEU A 17 -4.21 1.86 -6.26
CA LEU A 17 -3.92 0.59 -5.62
C LEU A 17 -4.20 0.63 -4.11
N LEU A 18 -3.88 1.74 -3.43
CA LEU A 18 -4.20 1.93 -2.02
C LEU A 18 -5.72 1.89 -1.80
N ASP A 19 -6.49 2.64 -2.61
CA ASP A 19 -7.96 2.63 -2.57
C ASP A 19 -8.53 1.20 -2.73
N LYS A 20 -7.96 0.42 -3.65
CA LYS A 20 -8.38 -0.96 -3.88
C LYS A 20 -8.07 -1.85 -2.69
N VAL A 21 -6.87 -1.72 -2.13
CA VAL A 21 -6.48 -2.46 -0.94
C VAL A 21 -7.42 -2.11 0.20
N GLU A 22 -7.71 -0.84 0.46
CA GLU A 22 -8.63 -0.40 1.52
C GLU A 22 -10.04 -1.01 1.41
N GLN A 23 -10.56 -1.18 0.20
CA GLN A 23 -11.90 -1.71 -0.03
C GLN A 23 -11.95 -3.25 -0.02
N ASP A 24 -10.87 -3.91 -0.42
CA ASP A 24 -10.84 -5.37 -0.53
C ASP A 24 -10.68 -6.05 0.84
N GLN A 25 -11.59 -6.97 1.18
CA GLN A 25 -11.48 -7.76 2.42
C GLN A 25 -10.19 -8.59 2.46
N TYR A 26 -9.74 -9.07 1.30
CA TYR A 26 -8.51 -9.84 1.14
C TYR A 26 -7.71 -9.27 -0.03
N PRO A 27 -6.90 -8.22 0.22
CA PRO A 27 -6.15 -7.59 -0.85
C PRO A 27 -5.16 -8.57 -1.47
N SER A 28 -5.01 -8.48 -2.80
CA SER A 28 -4.07 -9.31 -3.54
C SER A 28 -2.63 -9.02 -3.08
N SER A 29 -1.84 -10.07 -2.83
CA SER A 29 -0.43 -9.92 -2.49
C SER A 29 0.34 -9.18 -3.58
N THR A 30 -0.03 -9.39 -4.85
CA THR A 30 0.57 -8.71 -6.00
C THR A 30 0.29 -7.21 -5.99
N MET A 31 -0.90 -6.78 -5.56
CA MET A 31 -1.18 -5.33 -5.45
C MET A 31 -0.33 -4.69 -4.35
N LEU A 32 -0.19 -5.38 -3.21
CA LEU A 32 0.66 -4.93 -2.12
C LEU A 32 2.14 -4.85 -2.53
N ASP A 33 2.63 -5.83 -3.29
CA ASP A 33 4.00 -5.80 -3.83
C ASP A 33 4.21 -4.60 -4.77
N LEU A 34 3.24 -4.31 -5.64
CA LEU A 34 3.31 -3.15 -6.54
C LEU A 34 3.26 -1.83 -5.78
N ILE A 35 2.46 -1.71 -4.73
CA ILE A 35 2.44 -0.52 -3.86
C ILE A 35 3.82 -0.30 -3.25
N GLU A 36 4.47 -1.36 -2.75
CA GLU A 36 5.80 -1.29 -2.14
C GLU A 36 6.90 -0.90 -3.14
N GLU A 37 6.76 -1.26 -4.42
CA GLU A 37 7.65 -0.80 -5.49
C GLU A 37 7.43 0.68 -5.86
N LEU A 38 6.21 1.20 -5.68
CA LEU A 38 5.81 2.55 -6.08
C LEU A 38 5.93 3.60 -4.97
N VAL A 39 5.79 3.19 -3.71
CA VAL A 39 5.87 4.04 -2.52
C VAL A 39 7.24 4.71 -2.43
N SER A 40 7.22 6.03 -2.31
CA SER A 40 8.40 6.82 -1.96
C SER A 40 8.57 6.91 -0.44
N PRO A 41 9.75 7.28 0.06
CA PRO A 41 9.99 7.41 1.50
C PRO A 41 8.99 8.29 2.25
N ASP A 42 8.47 9.35 1.59
CA ASP A 42 7.51 10.29 2.17
C ASP A 42 6.07 9.72 2.24
N GLU A 43 5.79 8.63 1.51
CA GLU A 43 4.47 7.97 1.43
C GLU A 43 4.40 6.68 2.27
N VAL A 44 5.51 6.29 2.90
CA VAL A 44 5.58 5.07 3.72
C VAL A 44 4.60 5.12 4.90
N GLU A 45 4.43 6.29 5.52
CA GLU A 45 3.51 6.46 6.65
C GLU A 45 2.04 6.24 6.24
N GLU A 46 1.66 6.71 5.06
CA GLU A 46 0.32 6.50 4.49
C GLU A 46 0.08 5.00 4.22
N TYR A 47 1.00 4.34 3.54
CA TYR A 47 0.90 2.90 3.30
C TYR A 47 0.86 2.08 4.59
N ALA A 48 1.67 2.43 5.59
CA ALA A 48 1.64 1.80 6.90
C ALA A 48 0.27 1.96 7.57
N GLY A 49 -0.36 3.13 7.44
CA GLY A 49 -1.72 3.39 7.93
C GLY A 49 -2.75 2.45 7.32
N VAL A 50 -2.71 2.23 6.01
CA VAL A 50 -3.59 1.30 5.30
C VAL A 50 -3.42 -0.14 5.81
N LEU A 51 -2.17 -0.59 5.94
CA LEU A 51 -1.88 -1.95 6.45
C LEU A 51 -2.35 -2.14 7.89
N MET A 52 -2.17 -1.13 8.75
CA MET A 52 -2.62 -1.17 10.14
C MET A 52 -4.14 -1.19 10.25
N ALA A 53 -4.84 -0.35 9.49
CA ALA A 53 -6.30 -0.34 9.45
C ALA A 53 -6.88 -1.71 9.03
N LYS A 54 -6.21 -2.41 8.11
CA LYS A 54 -6.58 -3.78 7.72
C LYS A 54 -6.40 -4.78 8.86
N LEU A 55 -5.26 -4.76 9.52
CA LEU A 55 -4.99 -5.62 10.66
C LEU A 55 -5.99 -5.40 11.80
N GLU A 56 -6.40 -4.15 12.04
CA GLU A 56 -7.41 -3.81 13.06
C GLU A 56 -8.81 -4.31 12.69
N GLY A 57 -9.16 -4.33 11.40
CA GLY A 57 -10.45 -4.80 10.91
C GLY A 57 -10.57 -6.34 10.78
N GLU A 58 -9.46 -7.07 10.81
CA GLU A 58 -9.44 -8.52 10.61
C GLU A 58 -9.65 -9.31 11.92
N THR A 59 -10.62 -10.22 11.94
CA THR A 59 -10.80 -11.18 13.06
C THR A 59 -9.60 -12.12 13.23
N TYR A 60 -8.92 -12.44 12.13
CA TYR A 60 -7.74 -13.30 12.10
C TYR A 60 -6.67 -12.62 11.24
N PRO A 61 -5.70 -11.94 11.85
CA PRO A 61 -4.78 -11.08 11.12
C PRO A 61 -3.89 -11.90 10.17
N SER A 62 -3.82 -11.44 8.93
CA SER A 62 -3.00 -12.05 7.88
C SER A 62 -1.51 -11.96 8.20
N ASN A 63 -0.83 -13.12 8.24
CA ASN A 63 0.63 -13.18 8.38
C ASN A 63 1.37 -12.39 7.29
N SER A 64 0.77 -12.23 6.11
CA SER A 64 1.34 -11.42 5.03
C SER A 64 1.37 -9.94 5.42
N LEU A 65 0.25 -9.39 5.89
CA LEU A 65 0.14 -7.99 6.30
C LEU A 65 1.05 -7.67 7.49
N ILE A 66 1.09 -8.56 8.50
CA ILE A 66 1.99 -8.40 9.67
C ILE A 66 3.44 -8.30 9.22
N ARG A 67 3.89 -9.19 8.33
CA ARG A 67 5.28 -9.20 7.85
C ARG A 67 5.64 -7.93 7.08
N ARG A 68 4.70 -7.39 6.30
CA ARG A 68 4.88 -6.13 5.56
C ARG A 68 5.02 -4.94 6.52
N VAL A 69 4.13 -4.79 7.51
CA VAL A 69 4.25 -3.73 8.54
C VAL A 69 5.59 -3.85 9.28
N MET A 70 5.99 -5.06 9.67
CA MET A 70 7.29 -5.29 10.31
C MET A 70 8.50 -4.94 9.43
N ALA A 71 8.35 -4.81 8.12
CA ALA A 71 9.43 -4.44 7.21
C ALA A 71 9.59 -2.91 7.06
N LEU A 72 8.60 -2.11 7.44
CA LEU A 72 8.59 -0.64 7.31
C LEU A 72 9.37 0.09 8.42
N ARG A 73 10.45 -0.51 8.93
CA ARG A 73 11.23 -0.05 10.09
C ARG A 73 12.50 0.69 9.72
#